data_AF-A0A965MUC2-F1
#
_entry.id   AF-A0A965MUC2-F1
#
_cell.length_a   1.000
_cell.length_b   1.000
_cell.length_c   1.000
_cell.angle_alpha   90.00
_cell.angle_beta   90.00
_cell.angle_gamma   90.00
#
_symmetry.space_group_name_H-M   'P 1'
#
loop_
_entity.id
_entity.type
_entity.pdbx_description
1 polymer ?
#
loop_
_entity_poly.entity_id
_entity_poly.type
_entity_poly.pdbx_seq_one_letter_code
_entity_poly.pdbx_strand_id
1 'polypeptide(L)'
;MQGDIISAALLVIPIFLVILLRTNAALMFFVLAGAITLQNYLDKDVESFTSSLLNAKNSSIVALLIIVIPFLVAAYAFRNTVPKKGIFFHLLIAVGVGGTLFIVLPTYITPGVAGAVRYSVIGEAVLPYTSVILAATFLASVVVLWFSHPREHHGKKSH
;
A
#
# COMPACT_ATOMS: atom_id res chain seq x y z
N MET A 1 3.80 -6.43 22.86
CA MET A 1 3.79 -4.95 22.90
C MET A 1 4.47 -4.32 21.69
N GLN A 2 5.78 -4.49 21.46
CA GLN A 2 6.44 -3.83 20.30
C GLN A 2 5.86 -4.28 18.95
N GLY A 3 5.54 -5.57 18.80
CA GLY A 3 4.88 -6.11 17.61
C GLY A 3 3.49 -5.50 17.36
N ASP A 4 2.70 -5.28 18.40
CA ASP A 4 1.35 -4.71 18.29
C ASP A 4 1.38 -3.26 17.80
N ILE A 5 2.37 -2.48 18.23
CA ILE A 5 2.54 -1.08 17.79
C ILE A 5 2.88 -1.02 16.29
N ILE A 6 3.81 -1.87 15.84
CA ILE A 6 4.20 -1.93 14.43
C ILE A 6 3.02 -2.40 13.58
N SER A 7 2.31 -3.42 14.05
CA SER A 7 1.10 -3.96 13.41
C SER A 7 0.01 -2.89 13.26
N ALA A 8 -0.27 -2.15 14.33
CA ALA A 8 -1.23 -1.06 14.32
C ALA A 8 -0.80 0.06 13.36
N ALA A 9 0.49 0.41 13.33
CA ALA A 9 1.00 1.41 12.41
C ALA A 9 0.77 1.02 10.94
N LEU A 10 1.03 -0.23 10.56
CA LEU A 10 0.84 -0.71 9.19
C LEU A 10 -0.63 -0.65 8.74
N LEU A 11 -1.56 -0.94 9.66
CA LEU A 11 -2.99 -0.86 9.38
C LEU A 11 -3.51 0.59 9.32
N VAL A 12 -3.03 1.45 10.21
CA VAL A 12 -3.58 2.82 10.38
C VAL A 12 -2.98 3.81 9.39
N ILE A 13 -1.71 3.66 8.99
CA ILE A 13 -1.04 4.63 8.09
C ILE A 13 -1.83 4.88 6.80
N PRO A 14 -2.29 3.86 6.04
CA PRO A 14 -3.03 4.11 4.81
C PRO A 14 -4.37 4.83 5.05
N ILE A 15 -5.06 4.48 6.13
CA ILE A 15 -6.32 5.12 6.53
C ILE A 15 -6.05 6.59 6.84
N PHE A 16 -5.02 6.87 7.64
CA PHE A 16 -4.62 8.22 7.99
C PHE A 16 -4.25 9.06 6.76
N LEU A 17 -3.48 8.49 5.82
CA LEU A 17 -3.11 9.14 4.57
C LEU A 17 -4.34 9.48 3.71
N VAL A 18 -5.34 8.58 3.63
CA VAL A 18 -6.57 8.81 2.88
C VAL A 18 -7.43 9.91 3.52
N ILE A 19 -7.52 9.94 4.85
CA ILE A 19 -8.24 11.01 5.57
C ILE A 19 -7.55 12.37 5.37
N LEU A 20 -6.24 12.42 5.60
CA LEU A 20 -5.47 13.66 5.59
C LEU A 20 -5.30 14.23 4.18
N LEU A 21 -4.90 13.39 3.22
CA LEU A 21 -4.54 13.82 1.87
C LEU A 21 -5.70 13.70 0.87
N ARG A 22 -6.83 13.07 1.23
CA ARG A 22 -7.93 12.74 0.31
C ARG A 22 -7.43 12.06 -0.96
N THR A 23 -6.53 11.10 -0.77
CA THR A 23 -5.85 10.39 -1.85
C THR A 23 -6.62 9.16 -2.30
N ASN A 24 -6.42 8.75 -3.54
CA ASN A 24 -7.11 7.60 -4.13
C ASN A 24 -6.47 6.29 -3.65
N ALA A 25 -7.09 5.68 -2.63
CA ALA A 25 -6.65 4.42 -2.04
C ALA A 25 -6.52 3.27 -3.05
N ALA A 26 -7.33 3.24 -4.12
CA ALA A 26 -7.23 2.20 -5.14
C ALA A 26 -5.94 2.34 -5.94
N LEU A 27 -5.56 3.56 -6.33
CA LEU A 27 -4.27 3.81 -7.00
C LEU A 27 -3.09 3.49 -6.06
N MET A 28 -3.20 3.82 -4.77
CA MET A 28 -2.20 3.43 -3.78
C MET A 28 -2.03 1.91 -3.70
N PHE A 29 -3.13 1.16 -3.73
CA PHE A 29 -3.09 -0.31 -3.78
C PHE A 29 -2.35 -0.81 -5.03
N PHE A 30 -2.65 -0.29 -6.22
CA PHE A 30 -1.98 -0.71 -7.44
C PHE A 30 -0.49 -0.35 -7.47
N VAL A 31 -0.12 0.81 -6.96
CA VAL A 31 1.31 1.18 -6.83
C VAL A 31 2.01 0.27 -5.84
N LEU A 32 1.37 -0.07 -4.72
CA LEU A 32 1.90 -1.02 -3.75
C LEU A 32 2.09 -2.41 -4.38
N ALA A 33 1.08 -2.93 -5.09
CA ALA A 33 1.15 -4.20 -5.80
C ALA A 33 2.25 -4.20 -6.88
N GLY A 34 2.40 -3.10 -7.61
CA GLY A 34 3.48 -2.90 -8.58
C GLY A 34 4.87 -2.89 -7.92
N ALA A 35 5.01 -2.22 -6.78
CA ALA A 35 6.27 -2.18 -6.03
C ALA A 35 6.64 -3.56 -5.45
N ILE A 36 5.67 -4.32 -4.94
CA ILE A 36 5.88 -5.70 -4.48
C ILE A 36 6.29 -6.59 -5.67
N THR A 37 5.61 -6.46 -6.81
CA THR A 37 5.95 -7.19 -8.03
C THR A 37 7.37 -6.87 -8.46
N LEU A 38 7.72 -5.58 -8.53
CA LEU A 38 9.06 -5.12 -8.85
C LEU A 38 10.08 -5.74 -7.91
N GLN A 39 9.87 -5.67 -6.60
CA GLN A 39 10.76 -6.26 -5.60
C GLN A 39 11.01 -7.76 -5.82
N ASN A 40 10.02 -8.51 -6.29
CA ASN A 40 10.16 -9.95 -6.58
C ASN A 40 10.95 -10.25 -7.86
N TYR A 41 11.11 -9.27 -8.75
CA TYR A 41 11.84 -9.38 -10.02
C TYR A 41 13.11 -8.54 -10.08
N LEU A 42 13.47 -7.86 -8.99
CA LEU A 42 14.72 -7.12 -8.93
C LEU A 42 15.89 -8.11 -8.82
N ASP A 43 16.73 -8.11 -9.84
CA ASP A 43 17.97 -8.87 -9.84
C ASP A 43 18.96 -8.29 -8.80
N LYS A 44 19.89 -9.14 -8.37
CA LYS A 44 20.96 -8.79 -7.41
C LYS A 44 21.77 -7.57 -7.85
N ASP A 45 21.85 -7.29 -9.15
CA ASP A 45 22.55 -6.13 -9.69
C ASP A 45 21.84 -4.82 -9.33
N VAL A 46 20.51 -4.80 -9.33
CA VAL A 46 19.74 -3.62 -8.91
C VAL A 46 19.82 -3.43 -7.40
N GLU A 47 19.79 -4.51 -6.63
CA GLU A 47 20.03 -4.45 -5.18
C GLU A 47 21.45 -3.92 -4.88
N SER A 48 22.46 -4.37 -5.62
CA SER A 48 23.85 -3.91 -5.49
C SER A 48 23.99 -2.42 -5.87
N PHE A 49 23.38 -1.99 -6.97
CA PHE A 49 23.34 -0.57 -7.35
C PHE A 49 22.67 0.29 -6.28
N THR A 50 21.50 -0.13 -5.79
CA THR A 50 20.72 0.63 -4.82
C THR A 50 21.40 0.68 -3.46
N SER A 51 22.01 -0.43 -3.01
CA SER A 51 22.79 -0.46 -1.77
C SER A 51 24.02 0.44 -1.84
N SER A 52 24.68 0.51 -3.00
CA SER A 52 25.81 1.41 -3.24
C SER A 52 25.39 2.87 -3.22
N LEU A 53 24.26 3.22 -3.85
CA LEU A 53 23.74 4.59 -3.88
C LEU A 53 23.33 5.08 -2.47
N LEU A 54 22.72 4.20 -1.68
CA LEU A 54 22.19 4.53 -0.36
C LEU A 54 23.18 4.30 0.79
N ASN A 55 24.38 3.81 0.51
CA ASN A 55 25.34 3.30 1.51
C ASN A 55 24.68 2.31 2.49
N ALA A 56 23.64 1.60 2.04
CA ALA A 56 22.82 0.74 2.86
C ALA A 56 23.48 -0.63 2.95
N LYS A 57 24.07 -0.95 4.09
CA LYS A 57 24.67 -2.28 4.35
C LYS A 57 23.64 -3.39 4.50
N ASN A 58 22.35 -3.05 4.59
CA ASN A 58 21.27 -3.98 4.91
C ASN A 58 20.28 -4.05 3.74
N SER A 59 20.21 -5.21 3.09
CA SER A 59 19.29 -5.49 1.97
C SER A 59 17.81 -5.33 2.35
N SER A 60 17.44 -5.59 3.61
CA SER A 60 16.07 -5.38 4.09
C SER A 60 15.64 -3.91 4.05
N ILE A 61 16.59 -2.97 4.25
CA ILE A 61 16.28 -1.54 4.16
C ILE A 61 15.98 -1.16 2.70
N VAL A 62 16.78 -1.67 1.76
CA VAL A 62 16.59 -1.42 0.33
C VAL A 62 15.21 -1.92 -0.12
N ALA A 63 14.85 -3.16 0.23
CA ALA A 63 13.54 -3.74 -0.10
C ALA A 63 12.38 -2.92 0.49
N LEU A 64 12.51 -2.48 1.74
CA LEU A 64 11.50 -1.65 2.39
C LEU A 64 11.36 -0.28 1.69
N LEU A 65 12.46 0.34 1.26
CA LEU A 65 12.40 1.61 0.54
C LEU A 65 11.74 1.47 -0.83
N ILE A 66 12.03 0.39 -1.55
CA ILE A 66 11.42 0.08 -2.85
C ILE A 66 9.90 -0.06 -2.75
N ILE A 67 9.38 -0.53 -1.61
CA ILE A 67 7.95 -0.67 -1.38
C ILE A 67 7.33 0.62 -0.82
N VAL A 68 7.93 1.18 0.23
CA VAL A 68 7.36 2.31 0.99
C VAL A 68 7.44 3.61 0.23
N ILE A 69 8.54 3.88 -0.50
CA ILE A 69 8.69 5.16 -1.23
C ILE A 69 7.61 5.29 -2.32
N PRO A 70 7.43 4.34 -3.27
CA PRO A 70 6.38 4.47 -4.28
C PRO A 70 4.98 4.58 -3.67
N PHE A 71 4.72 3.85 -2.58
CA PHE A 71 3.46 3.96 -1.85
C PHE A 71 3.20 5.38 -1.31
N LEU A 72 4.18 5.99 -0.64
CA LEU A 72 4.07 7.35 -0.11
C LEU A 72 4.00 8.39 -1.25
N VAL A 73 4.78 8.19 -2.31
CA VAL A 73 4.73 9.03 -3.52
C VAL A 73 3.35 8.97 -4.15
N ALA A 74 2.74 7.79 -4.27
CA ALA A 74 1.38 7.65 -4.79
C ALA A 74 0.36 8.37 -3.90
N ALA A 75 0.46 8.21 -2.59
CA ALA A 75 -0.41 8.90 -1.64
C ALA A 75 -0.36 10.43 -1.83
N TYR A 76 0.85 10.99 -1.99
CA TYR A 76 1.06 12.41 -2.20
C TYR A 76 0.70 12.89 -3.61
N ALA A 77 1.08 12.16 -4.65
CA ALA A 77 0.84 12.50 -6.05
C ALA A 77 -0.66 12.54 -6.37
N PHE A 78 -1.43 11.61 -5.80
CA PHE A 78 -2.88 11.55 -5.97
C PHE A 78 -3.65 12.29 -4.86
N ARG A 79 -3.02 13.21 -4.12
CA ARG A 79 -3.71 14.03 -3.12
C ARG A 79 -4.87 14.82 -3.71
N ASN A 80 -5.93 15.02 -2.93
CA ASN A 80 -7.14 15.75 -3.30
C ASN A 80 -7.89 15.23 -4.54
N THR A 81 -7.57 14.03 -5.04
CA THR A 81 -8.27 13.42 -6.16
C THR A 81 -9.65 12.87 -5.78
N VAL A 82 -9.87 12.57 -4.49
CA VAL A 82 -11.12 11.99 -3.99
C VAL A 82 -12.07 13.07 -3.50
N PRO A 83 -13.31 13.20 -4.02
CA PRO A 83 -14.30 14.12 -3.51
C PRO A 83 -14.76 13.73 -2.10
N LYS A 84 -15.11 14.70 -1.24
CA LYS A 84 -15.55 14.44 0.15
C LYS A 84 -16.68 13.40 0.25
N LYS A 85 -17.61 13.40 -0.71
CA LYS A 85 -18.74 12.45 -0.76
C LYS A 85 -18.30 11.00 -1.08
N GLY A 86 -17.16 10.82 -1.75
CA GLY A 86 -16.63 9.50 -2.11
C GLY A 86 -15.64 8.92 -1.10
N ILE A 87 -15.28 9.65 -0.05
CA ILE A 87 -14.20 9.25 0.87
C ILE A 87 -14.46 7.91 1.56
N PHE A 88 -15.72 7.58 1.84
CA PHE A 88 -16.12 6.34 2.50
C PHE A 88 -15.62 5.08 1.76
N PHE A 89 -15.79 5.03 0.43
CA PHE A 89 -15.31 3.90 -0.38
C PHE A 89 -13.78 3.79 -0.36
N HIS A 90 -13.09 4.92 -0.37
CA HIS A 90 -11.62 4.94 -0.27
C HIS A 90 -11.12 4.55 1.12
N LEU A 91 -11.86 4.82 2.19
CA LEU A 91 -11.52 4.33 3.53
C LEU A 91 -11.62 2.81 3.63
N LEU A 92 -12.66 2.21 3.03
CA LEU A 92 -12.79 0.76 2.98
C LEU A 92 -11.61 0.12 2.24
N ILE A 93 -11.20 0.69 1.11
CA ILE A 93 -10.01 0.24 0.38
C ILE A 93 -8.75 0.49 1.20
N ALA A 94 -8.64 1.61 1.92
CA ALA A 94 -7.48 1.92 2.75
C ALA A 94 -7.26 0.89 3.86
N VAL A 95 -8.33 0.36 4.46
CA VAL A 95 -8.26 -0.76 5.40
C VAL A 95 -7.64 -1.99 4.72
N GLY A 96 -8.10 -2.31 3.50
CA GLY A 96 -7.52 -3.40 2.69
C GLY A 96 -6.06 -3.18 2.31
N VAL A 97 -5.67 -1.95 1.97
CA VAL A 97 -4.29 -1.54 1.70
C VAL A 97 -3.43 -1.70 2.96
N GLY A 98 -3.94 -1.29 4.13
CA GLY A 98 -3.29 -1.51 5.42
C GLY A 98 -3.10 -2.99 5.72
N GLY A 99 -4.13 -3.81 5.49
CA GLY A 99 -4.04 -5.27 5.60
C GLY A 99 -2.99 -5.86 4.65
N THR A 100 -2.92 -5.34 3.42
CA THR A 100 -1.92 -5.76 2.42
C THR A 100 -0.50 -5.42 2.89
N LEU A 101 -0.25 -4.19 3.36
CA LEU A 101 1.03 -3.80 3.95
C LEU A 101 1.37 -4.65 5.17
N PHE A 102 0.40 -4.90 6.04
CA PHE A 102 0.56 -5.73 7.22
C PHE A 102 1.01 -7.15 6.88
N ILE A 103 0.43 -7.76 5.84
CA ILE A 103 0.77 -9.11 5.39
C ILE A 103 2.15 -9.14 4.72
N VAL A 104 2.42 -8.18 3.84
CA VAL A 104 3.54 -8.26 2.91
C VAL A 104 4.82 -7.66 3.49
N LEU A 105 4.75 -6.53 4.21
CA LEU A 105 5.96 -5.86 4.68
C LEU A 105 6.82 -6.72 5.63
N PRO A 106 6.25 -7.59 6.51
CA PRO A 106 7.02 -8.51 7.34
C PRO A 106 7.96 -9.45 6.58
N THR A 107 7.71 -9.74 5.30
CA THR A 107 8.61 -10.61 4.51
C THR A 107 9.89 -9.91 4.06
N TYR A 108 9.94 -8.57 4.15
CA TYR A 108 11.06 -7.76 3.68
C TYR A 108 11.83 -7.05 4.81
N ILE A 109 11.42 -7.25 6.07
CA ILE A 109 12.08 -6.67 7.26
C ILE A 109 12.91 -7.71 8.00
N THR A 110 13.62 -7.29 9.04
CA THR A 110 14.47 -8.19 9.82
C THR A 110 13.65 -9.30 10.50
N PRO A 111 14.20 -10.53 10.67
CA PRO A 111 13.47 -11.66 11.22
C PRO A 111 12.84 -11.40 12.59
N GLY A 112 13.50 -10.58 13.43
CA GLY A 112 12.97 -10.19 14.74
C GLY A 112 11.66 -9.40 14.66
N VAL A 113 11.57 -8.45 13.72
CA VAL A 113 10.35 -7.65 13.54
C VAL A 113 9.27 -8.49 12.84
N ALA A 114 9.65 -9.32 11.88
CA ALA A 114 8.72 -10.24 11.22
C ALA A 114 8.06 -11.20 12.22
N GLY A 115 8.86 -11.77 13.14
CA GLY A 115 8.35 -12.59 14.23
C GLY A 115 7.42 -11.81 15.17
N ALA A 116 7.82 -10.60 15.56
CA ALA A 116 7.01 -9.75 16.43
C ALA A 116 5.64 -9.38 15.83
N VAL A 117 5.56 -9.15 14.52
CA VAL A 117 4.30 -8.91 13.81
C VAL A 117 3.47 -10.19 13.71
N ARG A 118 4.10 -11.32 13.36
CA ARG A 118 3.41 -12.60 13.17
C ARG A 118 2.77 -13.13 14.45
N TYR A 119 3.45 -13.02 15.58
CA TYR A 119 2.96 -13.47 16.89
C TYR A 119 2.25 -12.37 17.69
N SER A 120 1.88 -11.26 17.04
CA SER A 120 1.01 -10.26 17.65
C SER A 120 -0.45 -10.72 17.62
N VAL A 121 -1.29 -10.17 18.51
CA VAL A 121 -2.74 -10.46 18.54
C VAL A 121 -3.38 -10.14 17.19
N ILE A 122 -2.92 -9.05 16.55
CA ILE A 122 -3.39 -8.64 15.22
C ILE A 122 -2.93 -9.64 14.16
N GLY A 123 -1.69 -10.11 14.22
CA GLY A 123 -1.14 -11.10 13.29
C GLY A 123 -1.89 -12.41 13.31
N GLU A 124 -2.16 -12.96 14.49
CA GLU A 124 -2.93 -14.20 14.63
C GLU A 124 -4.35 -14.06 14.07
N ALA A 125 -4.97 -12.87 14.21
CA ALA A 125 -6.30 -12.60 13.68
C ALA A 125 -6.31 -12.39 12.15
N VAL A 126 -5.29 -11.75 11.57
CA VAL A 126 -5.27 -11.30 10.17
C VAL A 126 -4.70 -12.35 9.22
N LEU A 127 -3.60 -13.01 9.60
CA LEU A 127 -2.84 -13.90 8.70
C LEU A 127 -3.67 -15.05 8.09
N PRO A 128 -4.62 -15.70 8.80
CA PRO A 128 -5.46 -16.73 8.20
C PRO A 128 -6.31 -16.25 7.01
N TYR A 129 -6.58 -14.94 6.92
CA TYR A 129 -7.42 -14.33 5.89
C TYR A 129 -6.62 -13.67 4.77
N THR A 130 -5.32 -13.93 4.67
CA THR A 130 -4.41 -13.27 3.71
C THR A 130 -4.96 -13.23 2.29
N SER A 131 -5.33 -14.38 1.72
CA SER A 131 -5.84 -14.46 0.34
C SER A 131 -7.15 -13.69 0.16
N VAL A 132 -8.02 -13.71 1.17
CA VAL A 132 -9.30 -13.00 1.15
C VAL A 132 -9.09 -11.50 1.19
N ILE A 133 -8.20 -11.02 2.05
CA ILE A 133 -7.87 -9.59 2.18
C ILE A 133 -7.28 -9.07 0.86
N LEU A 134 -6.32 -9.78 0.28
CA LEU A 134 -5.70 -9.38 -0.99
C LEU A 134 -6.72 -9.36 -2.14
N ALA A 135 -7.52 -10.42 -2.28
CA ALA A 135 -8.53 -10.51 -3.34
C ALA A 135 -9.62 -9.45 -3.18
N ALA A 136 -10.15 -9.27 -1.96
CA ALA A 136 -11.18 -8.27 -1.68
C ALA A 136 -10.65 -6.85 -1.93
N THR A 137 -9.42 -6.55 -1.52
CA THR A 137 -8.79 -5.25 -1.74
C THR A 137 -8.57 -4.99 -3.23
N PHE A 138 -8.11 -5.99 -3.97
CA PHE A 138 -7.94 -5.91 -5.43
C PHE A 138 -9.28 -5.63 -6.12
N LEU A 139 -10.30 -6.46 -5.85
CA LEU A 139 -11.62 -6.31 -6.48
C LEU A 139 -12.26 -4.96 -6.13
N ALA A 140 -12.22 -4.55 -4.86
CA ALA A 140 -12.74 -3.25 -4.43
C ALA A 140 -12.01 -2.09 -5.13
N SER A 141 -10.69 -2.20 -5.28
CA SER A 141 -9.87 -1.20 -5.98
C SER A 141 -10.24 -1.10 -7.46
N VAL A 142 -10.39 -2.24 -8.16
CA VAL A 142 -10.83 -2.27 -9.56
C VAL A 142 -12.21 -1.62 -9.71
N VAL A 143 -13.17 -2.01 -8.87
CA VAL A 143 -14.54 -1.49 -8.91
C VAL A 143 -14.54 0.04 -8.71
N VAL A 144 -13.82 0.55 -7.71
CA VAL A 144 -13.75 1.99 -7.47
C VAL A 144 -13.09 2.74 -8.62
N LEU A 145 -12.01 2.21 -9.21
CA LEU A 145 -11.40 2.84 -10.39
C LEU A 145 -12.34 2.85 -11.60
N TRP A 146 -13.07 1.76 -11.82
CA TRP A 146 -14.05 1.66 -12.90
C TRP A 146 -15.13 2.74 -12.80
N PHE A 147 -15.69 2.94 -11.60
CA PHE A 147 -16.69 3.99 -11.37
C PHE A 147 -16.11 5.40 -11.29
N SER A 148 -14.81 5.54 -11.04
CA SER A 148 -14.14 6.85 -10.99
C SER A 148 -13.73 7.35 -12.38
N HIS A 149 -13.88 6.54 -13.43
CA HIS A 149 -13.52 6.97 -14.79
C HIS A 149 -14.44 8.10 -15.25
N PRO A 150 -13.92 9.31 -15.54
CA PRO A 150 -14.74 10.41 -15.99
C PRO A 150 -15.39 10.03 -17.33
N ARG A 151 -16.72 9.96 -17.37
CA ARG A 151 -17.45 9.89 -18.63
C ARG A 151 -17.19 11.20 -19.35
N GLU A 152 -16.43 11.16 -20.44
CA GLU A 152 -16.19 12.33 -21.27
C GLU A 152 -17.54 12.90 -21.73
N HIS A 153 -17.99 13.97 -21.09
CA HIS A 153 -19.03 14.81 -21.66
C HIS A 153 -18.37 15.58 -22.79
N HIS A 154 -18.33 14.98 -23.98
CA HIS A 154 -18.10 15.67 -25.24
C HIS A 154 -19.08 16.84 -25.31
N GLY A 155 -18.57 18.02 -24.98
CA GLY A 155 -19.32 19.25 -25.03
C GLY A 155 -19.83 19.45 -26.45
N LYS A 156 -21.16 19.43 -26.60
CA LYS A 156 -21.80 20.12 -27.70
C LYS A 156 -21.37 21.58 -27.62
N LYS A 157 -20.39 21.97 -28.44
CA LYS A 157 -20.18 23.36 -28.82
C LYS A 157 -21.45 23.80 -29.54
N SER A 158 -22.34 24.53 -28.86
CA SER A 158 -23.34 25.32 -29.59
C SER A 158 -22.68 26.62 -30.03
N HIS A 159 -22.85 26.89 -31.31
CA HIS A 159 -22.53 28.13 -32.01
C HIS A 159 -23.00 29.39 -31.28
#